data_AF-A0A2I0PFW0-F1
#
_entry.id   AF-A0A2I0PFW0-F1
#
_cell.length_a   1.000
_cell.length_b   1.000
_cell.length_c   1.000
_cell.angle_alpha   90.00
_cell.angle_beta   90.00
_cell.angle_gamma   90.00
#
_symmetry.space_group_name_H-M   'P 1'
#
loop_
_entity.id
_entity.type
_entity.pdbx_description
1 polymer ?
#
loop_
_entity_poly.entity_id
_entity_poly.type
_entity_poly.pdbx_seq_one_letter_code
_entity_poly.pdbx_strand_id
1 'polypeptide(L)' 'MGIIGRIRTFFANLLPKKEYPLYETCAFCGERSYLPFHCEFCNQYFCDRHRLPFDHACKNLNAWKKRPAGNTHSTNGKK' A
#
# COMPACT_ATOMS: atom_id res chain seq x y z
N MET A 1 17.04 -33.48 32.09
CA MET A 1 15.92 -32.60 32.47
C MET A 1 16.29 -31.16 32.15
N GLY A 2 16.19 -30.76 30.88
CA GLY A 2 16.71 -29.49 30.36
C GLY A 2 15.71 -28.34 30.50
N ILE A 3 16.17 -27.22 31.04
CA ILE A 3 15.37 -26.05 31.46
C ILE A 3 15.18 -25.03 30.30
N ILE A 4 15.19 -25.49 29.04
CA ILE A 4 15.25 -24.62 27.86
C ILE A 4 13.97 -24.75 27.02
N GLY A 5 12.82 -24.33 27.56
CA GLY A 5 11.53 -24.58 26.90
C GLY A 5 10.40 -23.58 27.16
N ARG A 6 10.67 -22.30 27.45
CA ARG A 6 9.60 -21.42 27.97
C ARG A 6 9.48 -19.99 27.39
N ILE A 7 10.07 -19.67 26.24
CA ILE A 7 10.07 -18.28 25.71
C ILE A 7 9.64 -18.16 24.23
N ARG A 8 9.19 -19.24 23.57
CA ARG A 8 8.89 -19.19 22.12
C ARG A 8 7.48 -18.68 21.76
N THR A 9 6.61 -18.36 22.72
CA THR A 9 5.17 -18.11 22.47
C THR A 9 4.66 -16.71 22.82
N PHE A 10 5.49 -15.80 23.34
CA PHE A 10 4.98 -14.49 23.79
C PHE A 10 4.84 -13.42 22.68
N PHE A 11 5.51 -13.54 21.53
CA PHE A 11 5.55 -12.49 20.51
C PHE A 11 4.92 -12.85 19.16
N ALA A 12 4.30 -14.02 19.02
CA ALA A 12 3.78 -14.50 17.74
C ALA A 12 2.40 -13.91 17.34
N ASN A 13 1.73 -13.19 18.26
CA ASN A 13 0.40 -12.60 18.04
C ASN A 13 0.41 -11.07 17.92
N LEU A 14 1.59 -10.43 17.80
CA LEU A 14 1.71 -8.96 17.73
C LEU A 14 1.51 -8.36 16.33
N LEU A 15 1.42 -9.18 15.27
CA LEU A 15 1.26 -8.67 13.91
C LEU A 15 -0.18 -8.91 13.44
N PRO A 16 -1.00 -7.85 13.27
CA PRO A 16 -2.30 -8.00 12.64
C PRO A 16 -2.05 -8.53 11.23
N LYS A 17 -2.60 -9.71 10.91
CA LYS A 17 -2.59 -10.22 9.55
C LYS A 17 -3.36 -9.21 8.70
N LYS A 18 -2.67 -8.37 7.94
CA LYS A 18 -3.31 -7.47 7.00
C LYS A 18 -3.86 -8.34 5.88
N GLU A 19 -5.10 -8.78 6.05
CA GLU A 19 -5.82 -9.58 5.09
C GLU A 19 -6.22 -8.65 3.94
N TYR A 20 -5.40 -8.66 2.89
CA TYR A 20 -5.70 -7.91 1.67
C TYR A 20 -6.76 -8.67 0.87
N PRO A 21 -7.83 -8.00 0.40
CA PRO A 21 -8.81 -8.66 -0.46
C PRO A 21 -8.12 -9.10 -1.76
N LEU A 22 -8.30 -10.35 -2.16
CA LEU A 22 -7.70 -10.89 -3.38
C LEU A 22 -8.27 -10.21 -4.64
N TYR A 23 -9.53 -9.80 -4.59
CA TYR A 23 -10.23 -9.10 -5.65
C TYR A 23 -11.06 -7.96 -5.08
N GLU A 24 -11.06 -6.82 -5.76
CA GLU A 24 -11.91 -5.67 -5.45
C GLU A 24 -12.22 -4.88 -6.73
N THR A 25 -13.26 -4.06 -6.67
CA THR A 25 -13.64 -3.15 -7.76
C THR A 25 -12.91 -1.81 -7.66
N CYS A 26 -12.41 -1.31 -8.78
CA CYS A 26 -11.78 0.00 -8.82
C CYS A 26 -12.82 1.10 -8.61
N ALA A 27 -12.64 1.92 -7.57
CA ALA A 27 -13.57 3.01 -7.26
C ALA A 27 -13.63 4.11 -8.35
N PHE A 28 -12.69 4.13 -9.30
CA PHE A 28 -12.65 5.11 -10.39
C PHE A 28 -13.27 4.60 -11.70
N CYS A 29 -12.86 3.42 -12.17
CA CYS A 29 -13.33 2.87 -13.46
C CYS A 29 -14.30 1.69 -13.35
N GLY A 30 -14.57 1.20 -12.14
CA GLY A 30 -15.48 0.06 -11.90
C GLY A 30 -14.92 -1.31 -12.30
N GLU A 31 -13.68 -1.39 -12.79
CA GLU A 31 -13.08 -2.65 -13.21
C GLU A 31 -12.64 -3.49 -12.02
N ARG A 32 -12.85 -4.81 -12.08
CA ARG A 32 -12.40 -5.75 -11.06
C ARG A 32 -10.91 -6.01 -11.24
N SER A 33 -10.12 -5.70 -10.21
CA SER A 33 -8.68 -5.96 -10.19
C SER A 33 -8.34 -7.11 -9.26
N TYR A 34 -7.43 -7.98 -9.71
CA TYR A 34 -6.71 -8.91 -8.85
C TYR A 34 -5.67 -8.11 -8.06
N LEU A 35 -5.66 -8.29 -6.74
CA LEU A 35 -4.75 -7.61 -5.82
C LEU A 35 -4.81 -6.06 -5.93
N PRO A 36 -5.92 -5.44 -5.51
CA PRO A 36 -6.13 -4.00 -5.65
C PRO A 36 -5.15 -3.17 -4.83
N PHE A 37 -4.84 -1.96 -5.32
CA PHE A 37 -4.03 -0.99 -4.61
C PHE A 37 -4.87 -0.16 -3.64
N HIS A 38 -4.49 -0.17 -2.37
CA HIS A 38 -5.09 0.68 -1.35
C HIS A 38 -4.40 2.06 -1.31
N CYS A 39 -5.16 3.12 -1.57
CA CYS A 39 -4.66 4.48 -1.46
C CYS A 39 -4.77 4.98 0.00
N GLU A 40 -3.64 5.27 0.65
CA GLU A 40 -3.59 5.76 2.04
C GLU A 40 -4.21 7.16 2.23
N PHE A 41 -4.44 7.90 1.13
CA PHE A 41 -4.94 9.26 1.18
C PHE A 41 -6.47 9.34 1.09
N CYS A 42 -7.11 8.47 0.28
CA CYS A 42 -8.57 8.42 0.16
C CYS A 42 -9.19 7.14 0.73
N ASN A 43 -8.39 6.19 1.19
CA ASN A 43 -8.80 4.89 1.74
C ASN A 43 -9.74 4.12 0.80
N GLN A 44 -9.42 4.12 -0.49
CA GLN A 44 -10.16 3.40 -1.54
C GLN A 44 -9.23 2.44 -2.29
N TYR A 45 -9.83 1.47 -2.97
CA TYR A 45 -9.15 0.47 -3.77
C TYR A 45 -9.18 0.79 -5.27
N PHE A 46 -8.05 0.57 -5.95
CA PHE A 46 -7.89 0.88 -7.36
C PHE A 46 -7.16 -0.24 -8.11
N CYS A 47 -7.40 -0.34 -9.41
CA CYS A 47 -6.68 -1.24 -10.30
C CYS A 47 -5.28 -0.71 -10.65
N ASP A 48 -4.46 -1.51 -11.33
CA ASP A 48 -3.08 -1.16 -11.72
C ASP A 48 -2.99 0.17 -12.48
N ARG A 49 -4.01 0.48 -13.29
CA ARG A 49 -4.12 1.70 -14.11
C ARG A 49 -4.45 2.95 -13.29
N HIS A 50 -5.09 2.78 -12.14
CA HIS A 50 -5.58 3.88 -11.31
C HIS A 50 -4.87 3.93 -9.95
N ARG A 51 -3.69 3.30 -9.81
CA ARG A 51 -2.97 3.21 -8.54
C ARG A 51 -2.36 4.54 -8.08
N LEU A 52 -1.98 5.45 -8.98
CA LEU A 52 -1.41 6.73 -8.58
C LEU A 52 -2.53 7.73 -8.22
N PRO A 53 -2.28 8.65 -7.27
CA PRO A 53 -3.26 9.68 -6.88
C PRO A 53 -3.75 10.56 -8.03
N PHE A 54 -2.96 10.72 -9.10
CA PHE A 54 -3.35 11.48 -10.28
C PHE A 54 -4.29 10.70 -11.21
N ASP A 55 -4.15 9.37 -11.27
CA ASP A 55 -4.91 8.52 -12.18
C ASP A 55 -6.36 8.36 -11.72
N HIS A 56 -6.60 8.37 -10.39
CA HIS A 56 -7.96 8.27 -9.83
C HIS A 56 -8.50 9.59 -9.25
N ALA A 57 -7.89 10.73 -9.59
CA ALA A 57 -8.26 12.06 -9.09
C ALA A 57 -8.46 12.10 -7.55
N CYS A 58 -7.43 11.67 -6.80
CA CYS A 58 -7.52 11.51 -5.35
C CYS A 58 -8.00 12.78 -4.64
N LYS A 59 -9.05 12.66 -3.82
CA LYS A 59 -9.61 13.78 -3.02
C LYS A 59 -8.56 14.50 -2.17
N ASN A 60 -7.54 13.77 -1.71
CA ASN A 60 -6.47 14.29 -0.85
C ASN A 60 -5.13 14.47 -1.58
N LEU A 61 -5.16 14.81 -2.88
CA LEU A 61 -3.98 15.12 -3.72
C LEU A 61 -3.02 16.13 -3.07
N ASN A 62 -3.54 17.11 -2.35
CA ASN A 62 -2.70 18.12 -1.68
C ASN A 62 -1.83 17.54 -0.56
N ALA A 63 -2.30 16.50 0.14
CA ALA A 63 -1.51 15.82 1.17
C ALA A 63 -0.39 14.98 0.54
N TRP A 64 -0.65 14.37 -0.61
CA TRP A 64 0.36 13.64 -1.37
C TRP A 64 1.50 14.56 -1.87
N LYS A 65 1.15 15.72 -2.44
CA LYS A 65 2.14 16.70 -2.95
C LYS A 65 3.06 17.28 -1.88
N LYS A 66 2.61 17.31 -0.62
CA LYS A 66 3.39 17.83 0.51
C LYS A 66 4.40 16.83 1.07
N ARG A 67 4.37 15.57 0.63
CA ARG A 67 5.38 14.59 1.06
C ARG A 67 6.74 15.04 0.49
N PRO A 68 7.80 15.17 1.32
CA PRO A 68 9.13 15.41 0.79
C PRO A 68 9.45 14.26 -0.17
N ALA A 69 9.76 14.59 -1.42
CA ALA A 69 10.13 13.61 -2.42
C ALA A 69 11.32 12.81 -1.86
N GLY A 70 11.10 11.53 -1.56
CA GLY A 70 12.16 10.63 -1.12
C GLY A 70 13.29 10.66 -2.15
N ASN A 71 14.51 10.89 -1.66
CA ASN A 71 15.80 10.79 -2.36
C ASN A 71 15.73 10.26 -3.81
N THR A 72 15.67 11.21 -4.74
CA THR A 72 15.75 10.94 -6.17
C THR A 72 17.13 10.34 -6.51
N HIS A 73 17.24 9.02 -6.64
CA HIS A 73 18.18 8.46 -7.62
C HIS A 73 17.54 8.58 -9.00
N SER A 74 17.43 9.82 -9.48
CA SER A 74 17.20 10.12 -10.89
C SER A 74 18.58 10.30 -11.50
N THR A 75 19.17 9.21 -12.01
CA THR A 75 20.30 9.36 -12.94
C THR A 75 19.74 10.01 -14.20
N ASN A 76 19.87 11.32 -14.24
CA ASN A 76 19.71 12.15 -15.42
C ASN A 76 20.66 11.65 -16.52
N GLY A 77 20.18 10.74 -17.37
CA GLY A 77 20.84 10.33 -18.60
C GLY A 77 20.68 11.42 -19.66
N LYS A 78 21.52 12.44 -19.56
CA LYS A 78 21.77 13.45 -20.59
C LYS A 78 22.29 12.77 -21.87
N LYS A 79 21.74 13.23 -23.00
CA LYS A 79 22.36 13.43 -24.33
C LYS A 79 23.25 12.34 -24.91
#